data_AF-A0A7Y5BXK1-F1
#
_entry.id   AF-A0A7Y5BXK1-F1
#
_cell.length_a   1.000
_cell.length_b   1.000
_cell.length_c   1.000
_cell.angle_alpha   90.00
_cell.angle_beta   90.00
_cell.angle_gamma   90.00
#
_symmetry.space_group_name_H-M   'P 1'
#
loop_
_entity.id
_entity.type
_entity.pdbx_description
1 polymer ?
#
loop_
_entity_poly.entity_id
_entity_poly.type
_entity_poly.pdbx_seq_one_letter_code
_entity_poly.pdbx_strand_id
1 'polypeptide(L)'
;MTNITLSEIIQDIHAMDEKLWAYEKKFGLRSDYFNDLYQKGQLRDEDPAETREYTDWAACYDIKRHREKLYADLIRKAMRRYAKPFALRDFADEIKGTTVMLGG
;
A
#
# COMPACT_ATOMS: atom_id res chain seq x y z
N MET A 1 -12.30 7.05 14.23
CA MET A 1 -11.98 5.64 13.90
C MET A 1 -12.66 5.32 12.57
N THR A 2 -11.89 5.09 11.51
CA THR A 2 -12.42 4.84 10.16
C THR A 2 -12.33 3.36 9.84
N ASN A 3 -13.46 2.79 9.43
CA ASN A 3 -13.55 1.41 8.95
C ASN A 3 -13.37 1.46 7.43
N ILE A 4 -12.44 0.68 6.88
CA ILE A 4 -12.15 0.67 5.44
C ILE A 4 -12.58 -0.68 4.84
N THR A 5 -13.26 -0.65 3.71
CA THR A 5 -13.67 -1.81 2.93
C THR A 5 -12.51 -2.35 2.10
N LEU A 6 -12.61 -3.62 1.68
CA LEU A 6 -11.62 -4.21 0.76
C LEU A 6 -11.51 -3.44 -0.56
N SER A 7 -12.63 -2.92 -1.09
CA SER A 7 -12.63 -2.11 -2.31
C SER A 7 -11.88 -0.80 -2.12
N GLU A 8 -12.07 -0.12 -0.99
CA GLU A 8 -11.34 1.11 -0.66
C GLU A 8 -9.85 0.82 -0.45
N ILE A 9 -9.48 -0.31 0.16
CA ILE A 9 -8.06 -0.71 0.27
C ILE A 9 -7.42 -0.88 -1.11
N ILE A 10 -8.11 -1.54 -2.06
CA ILE A 10 -7.61 -1.71 -3.43
C ILE A 10 -7.44 -0.35 -4.11
N GLN A 11 -8.42 0.54 -3.96
CA GLN A 11 -8.35 1.90 -4.51
C GLN A 11 -7.18 2.70 -3.91
N ASP A 12 -6.99 2.63 -2.59
CA ASP A 12 -5.86 3.27 -1.90
C ASP A 12 -4.51 2.74 -2.42
N ILE A 13 -4.38 1.42 -2.61
CA ILE A 13 -3.16 0.82 -3.17
C ILE A 13 -2.87 1.38 -4.56
N HIS A 14 -3.86 1.42 -5.45
CA HIS A 14 -3.69 1.96 -6.79
C HIS A 14 -3.38 3.46 -6.80
N ALA A 15 -4.01 4.23 -5.91
CA ALA A 15 -3.71 5.65 -5.75
C ALA A 15 -2.28 5.88 -5.26
N MET A 16 -1.77 5.05 -4.33
CA MET A 16 -0.37 5.13 -3.91
C MET A 16 0.58 4.65 -5.00
N ASP A 17 0.23 3.62 -5.78
CA ASP A 17 1.03 3.18 -6.93
C ASP A 17 1.24 4.30 -7.95
N GLU A 18 0.19 5.06 -8.27
CA GLU A 18 0.29 6.20 -9.19
C GLU A 18 1.23 7.28 -8.65
N LYS A 19 1.11 7.62 -7.36
CA LYS A 19 2.00 8.60 -6.71
C LYS A 19 3.45 8.12 -6.70
N LEU A 20 3.69 6.88 -6.29
CA LEU A 20 5.02 6.30 -6.25
C LEU A 20 5.63 6.24 -7.65
N TRP A 21 4.84 5.88 -8.66
CA TRP A 21 5.29 5.88 -10.05
C TRP A 21 5.78 7.26 -10.52
N ALA A 22 5.15 8.34 -10.08
CA ALA A 22 5.63 9.69 -10.39
C ALA A 22 7.03 9.97 -9.81
N TYR A 23 7.30 9.54 -8.57
CA TYR A 23 8.64 9.63 -7.97
C TYR A 23 9.65 8.71 -8.67
N GLU A 24 9.27 7.47 -8.98
CA GLU A 24 10.15 6.54 -9.69
C GLU A 24 10.53 7.06 -11.08
N LYS A 25 9.59 7.69 -11.79
CA LYS A 25 9.85 8.35 -13.07
C LYS A 25 10.75 9.57 -12.90
N LYS A 26 10.56 10.35 -11.83
CA LYS A 26 11.38 11.55 -11.56
C LYS A 26 12.83 11.18 -11.24
N PHE A 27 13.04 10.21 -10.35
CA PHE A 27 14.36 9.85 -9.84
C PHE A 27 15.02 8.70 -10.61
N GLY A 28 14.30 8.03 -11.50
CA GLY A 28 14.80 6.88 -12.26
C GLY A 28 15.09 5.65 -11.40
N LEU A 29 14.49 5.56 -10.20
CA LEU A 29 14.76 4.54 -9.19
C LEU A 29 13.46 3.94 -8.69
N ARG A 30 13.37 2.60 -8.63
CA ARG A 30 12.21 1.91 -8.05
C ARG A 30 12.10 2.18 -6.55
N SER A 31 10.87 2.29 -6.06
CA SER A 31 10.58 2.65 -4.67
C SER A 31 11.19 1.70 -3.65
N ASP A 32 11.35 0.42 -3.98
CA ASP A 32 11.99 -0.55 -3.07
C ASP A 32 13.47 -0.19 -2.80
N TYR A 33 14.20 0.23 -3.83
CA TYR A 33 15.61 0.66 -3.69
C TYR A 33 15.71 2.08 -3.12
N PHE A 34 14.79 2.97 -3.49
CA PHE A 34 14.70 4.29 -2.86
C PHE A 34 14.50 4.14 -1.34
N ASN A 35 13.61 3.25 -0.91
CA ASN A 35 13.41 2.95 0.51
C ASN A 35 14.68 2.44 1.19
N ASP A 36 15.41 1.53 0.56
CA ASP A 36 16.66 1.00 1.12
C ASP A 36 17.69 2.13 1.35
N LEU A 37 17.86 3.03 0.39
CA LEU A 37 18.75 4.19 0.51
C LEU A 37 18.28 5.18 1.59
N TYR A 38 16.97 5.46 1.60
CA TYR A 38 16.34 6.36 2.57
C TYR A 38 16.53 5.85 4.00
N GLN A 39 16.23 4.57 4.26
CA GLN A 39 16.37 3.95 5.58
C GLN A 39 17.84 3.88 6.05
N LYS A 40 18.79 3.81 5.13
CA LYS A 40 20.23 3.83 5.44
C LYS A 40 20.80 5.23 5.65
N GLY A 41 20.01 6.29 5.44
CA GLY A 41 20.50 7.67 5.50
C GLY A 41 21.53 7.99 4.41
N GLN A 42 21.45 7.33 3.25
CA GLN A 42 22.40 7.49 2.15
C GLN A 42 22.02 8.62 1.17
N LEU A 43 20.87 9.27 1.39
CA LEU A 43 20.40 10.39 0.59
C LEU A 43 20.87 11.69 1.22
N ARG A 44 21.35 12.62 0.40
CA ARG A 44 21.74 13.95 0.87
C ARG A 44 20.51 14.73 1.29
N ASP A 45 20.59 15.44 2.40
CA ASP A 45 19.51 16.24 3.00
C ASP A 45 19.82 17.75 3.02
N GLU A 46 20.74 18.18 2.16
CA GLU A 46 21.24 19.56 2.10
C GLU A 46 20.20 20.54 1.52
N ASP A 47 19.34 20.08 0.60
CA ASP A 47 18.24 20.87 0.03
C ASP A 47 16.92 20.55 0.76
N PRO A 48 16.29 21.54 1.43
CA PRO A 48 14.99 21.38 2.07
C PRO A 48 13.87 20.95 1.12
N ALA A 49 13.92 21.34 -0.16
CA ALA A 49 12.92 20.96 -1.15
C ALA A 49 13.02 19.47 -1.48
N GLU A 50 14.23 18.94 -1.71
CA GLU A 50 14.46 17.52 -1.94
C GLU A 50 14.11 16.69 -0.70
N THR A 51 14.51 17.15 0.49
CA THR A 51 14.21 16.47 1.76
C THR A 51 12.69 16.32 1.99
N ARG A 52 11.92 17.36 1.61
CA ARG A 52 10.45 17.29 1.67
C ARG A 52 9.90 16.24 0.72
N GLU A 53 10.40 16.17 -0.51
CA GLU A 53 9.96 15.17 -1.48
C GLU A 53 10.27 13.74 -1.01
N TYR A 54 11.42 13.51 -0.39
CA TYR A 54 11.78 12.21 0.19
C TYR A 54 10.80 11.82 1.30
N THR A 55 10.43 12.79 2.14
CA THR A 55 9.46 12.58 3.22
C THR A 55 8.06 12.29 2.68
N ASP A 56 7.60 13.05 1.67
CA ASP A 56 6.30 12.84 1.04
C ASP A 56 6.23 11.49 0.30
N TRP A 57 7.32 11.12 -0.38
CA TRP A 57 7.48 9.80 -1.00
C TRP A 57 7.44 8.68 0.06
N ALA A 58 8.20 8.81 1.15
CA ALA A 58 8.25 7.80 2.22
C ALA A 58 6.88 7.58 2.86
N ALA A 59 6.13 8.66 3.12
CA ALA A 59 4.76 8.58 3.62
C ALA A 59 3.84 7.81 2.66
N CYS A 60 3.93 8.07 1.34
CA CYS A 60 3.14 7.33 0.34
C CYS A 60 3.54 5.84 0.31
N TYR A 61 4.83 5.55 0.40
CA TYR A 61 5.35 4.19 0.40
C TYR A 61 4.88 3.41 1.61
N ASP A 62 4.94 3.99 2.80
CA ASP A 62 4.49 3.37 4.05
C ASP A 62 2.98 3.12 4.05
N ILE A 63 2.18 4.08 3.57
CA ILE A 63 0.73 3.92 3.41
C ILE A 63 0.43 2.74 2.50
N LYS A 64 1.10 2.67 1.33
CA LYS A 64 0.93 1.55 0.39
C LYS A 64 1.25 0.22 1.06
N ARG A 65 2.43 0.10 1.68
CA ARG A 65 2.88 -1.12 2.35
C ARG A 65 1.91 -1.57 3.44
N HIS A 66 1.37 -0.63 4.19
CA HIS A 66 0.37 -0.91 5.21
C HIS A 66 -0.95 -1.40 4.58
N ARG A 67 -1.44 -0.76 3.52
CA ARG A 67 -2.66 -1.18 2.80
C ARG A 67 -2.51 -2.55 2.13
N GLU A 68 -1.36 -2.84 1.53
CA GLU A 68 -1.05 -4.16 0.96
C GLU A 68 -1.04 -5.25 2.05
N LYS A 69 -0.47 -4.95 3.21
CA LYS A 69 -0.50 -5.86 4.37
C LYS A 69 -1.93 -6.13 4.82
N LEU A 70 -2.73 -5.08 5.01
CA LEU A 70 -4.14 -5.20 5.41
C LEU A 70 -4.94 -6.02 4.40
N TYR A 71 -4.78 -5.74 3.10
CA TYR A 71 -5.40 -6.49 2.02
C TYR A 71 -5.03 -7.98 2.11
N ALA A 72 -3.74 -8.29 2.20
CA ALA A 72 -3.26 -9.65 2.24
C ALA A 72 -3.79 -10.41 3.48
N ASP A 73 -3.87 -9.76 4.63
CA ASP A 73 -4.40 -10.36 5.85
C ASP A 73 -5.91 -10.63 5.77
N LEU A 74 -6.68 -9.72 5.18
CA LEU A 74 -8.11 -9.92 4.91
C LEU A 74 -8.35 -11.08 3.94
N ILE A 75 -7.63 -11.11 2.82
CA ILE A 75 -7.76 -12.17 1.82
C ILE A 75 -7.35 -13.52 2.41
N ARG A 76 -6.23 -13.61 3.13
CA ARG A 76 -5.83 -14.87 3.79
C ARG A 76 -6.90 -15.36 4.77
N LYS A 77 -7.51 -14.45 5.53
CA LYS A 77 -8.61 -14.79 6.45
C LYS A 77 -9.83 -15.31 5.71
N ALA A 78 -10.20 -14.68 4.59
CA ALA A 78 -11.31 -15.12 3.74
C ALA A 78 -11.02 -16.49 3.10
N MET A 79 -9.85 -16.67 2.49
CA MET A 79 -9.43 -17.92 1.83
C MET A 79 -9.45 -19.12 2.79
N ARG A 80 -9.10 -18.95 4.06
CA ARG A 80 -9.16 -20.04 5.06
C ARG A 80 -10.58 -20.56 5.32
N ARG A 81 -11.62 -19.74 5.08
CA ARG A 81 -13.03 -20.17 5.21
C ARG A 81 -13.47 -21.03 4.04
N TYR A 82 -12.79 -20.91 2.91
CA TYR A 82 -13.05 -21.66 1.69
C TYR A 82 -12.13 -22.88 1.60
N ALA A 83 -12.55 -23.98 2.24
CA ALA A 83 -11.83 -25.25 2.21
C ALA A 83 -12.18 -26.15 1.00
N LYS A 84 -13.11 -25.72 0.14
CA LYS A 84 -13.59 -26.46 -1.04
C LYS A 84 -13.51 -25.57 -2.28
N PRO A 85 -13.47 -26.14 -3.51
CA PRO A 85 -13.56 -25.34 -4.73
C PRO A 85 -14.80 -24.44 -4.73
N PHE A 86 -14.64 -23.18 -5.12
CA PHE A 86 -15.68 -22.16 -5.19
C PHE A 86 -15.54 -21.35 -6.48
N ALA A 87 -16.62 -20.71 -6.93
CA ALA A 87 -16.54 -19.79 -8.06
C ALA A 87 -15.96 -18.45 -7.59
N LEU A 88 -15.05 -17.86 -8.38
CA LEU A 88 -14.42 -16.58 -8.04
C LEU A 88 -15.43 -15.45 -7.81
N ARG A 89 -16.58 -15.48 -8.52
CA ARG A 89 -17.65 -14.49 -8.34
C ARG A 89 -18.28 -14.57 -6.95
N ASP A 90 -18.59 -15.78 -6.48
CA ASP A 90 -19.17 -16.01 -5.15
C ASP A 90 -18.22 -15.49 -4.05
N PHE A 91 -16.93 -15.79 -4.20
CA PHE A 91 -15.90 -15.29 -3.29
C PHE A 91 -15.76 -13.77 -3.34
N ALA A 92 -15.74 -13.19 -4.54
CA ALA A 92 -15.64 -11.74 -4.72
C ALA A 92 -16.83 -11.01 -4.09
N ASP A 93 -18.05 -11.53 -4.22
CA ASP A 93 -19.24 -10.94 -3.65
C ASP A 93 -19.26 -11.03 -2.11
N GLU A 94 -18.72 -12.10 -1.52
CA GLU A 94 -18.53 -12.18 -0.06
C GLU A 94 -17.51 -11.15 0.46
N ILE A 95 -16.34 -11.05 -0.18
CA ILE A 95 -15.24 -10.25 0.38
C ILE A 95 -15.36 -8.75 0.12
N LYS A 96 -16.13 -8.32 -0.88
CA LYS A 96 -16.31 -6.89 -1.25
C LYS A 96 -16.75 -6.03 -0.06
N GLY A 97 -17.66 -6.55 0.78
CA GLY A 97 -18.18 -5.84 1.96
C GLY A 97 -17.34 -6.03 3.23
N THR A 98 -16.22 -6.78 3.16
CA THR A 98 -15.38 -7.00 4.32
C THR A 98 -14.68 -5.70 4.70
N THR A 99 -14.79 -5.34 5.97
CA THR A 99 -14.20 -4.13 6.52
C THR A 99 -13.13 -4.43 7.57
N VAL A 100 -12.15 -3.54 7.68
CA VAL A 100 -11.11 -3.58 8.71
C VAL A 100 -10.91 -2.20 9.32
N MET A 101 -10.63 -2.18 10.62
CA MET A 101 -10.33 -0.95 11.33
C MET A 101 -8.91 -0.51 10.98
N LEU A 102 -8.75 0.75 10.57
CA LEU A 102 -7.43 1.37 10.52
C LEU A 102 -6.99 1.67 11.96
N GLY A 103 -6.05 0.89 12.47
CA GLY A 103 -5.37 1.17 13.74
C GLY A 103 -4.56 2.46 13.63
N GLY A 104 -4.66 3.32 14.64
CA GLY A 104 -3.83 4.52 14.79
C GLY A 104 -2.45 4.19 15.34
#